data_AF-A0A951TIF6-F1
#
_entry.id   AF-A0A951TIF6-F1
#
_cell.length_a   1.000
_cell.length_b   1.000
_cell.length_c   1.000
_cell.angle_alpha   90.00
_cell.angle_beta   90.00
_cell.angle_gamma   90.00
#
_symmetry.space_group_name_H-M   'P 1'
#
loop_
_entity.id
_entity.type
_entity.pdbx_description
1 polymer ?
#
loop_
_entity_poly.entity_id
_entity_poly.type
_entity_poly.pdbx_seq_one_letter_code
_entity_poly.pdbx_strand_id
1 'polypeptide(L)'
;MSTNNSNIQIKDMQDAISKVVTISPEFLSHKISATQMAHAMIQAVEEYEKKAKQDGSLYPQSSEAEELLAILAELNGCGSGFLADRCDAACVARTITYVANKYPNK
;
A
#
# COMPACT_ATOMS: atom_id res chain seq x y z
N MET A 1 -2.23 -10.66 25.79
CA MET A 1 -1.08 -9.91 25.25
C MET A 1 -1.05 -9.89 23.72
N SER A 2 -1.52 -10.92 23.01
CA SER A 2 -1.52 -10.95 21.53
C SER A 2 -2.41 -9.90 20.83
N THR A 3 -3.53 -9.50 21.43
CA THR A 3 -4.47 -8.53 20.82
C THR A 3 -3.86 -7.14 20.60
N ASN A 4 -2.95 -6.69 21.46
CA ASN A 4 -2.32 -5.38 21.29
C ASN A 4 -1.32 -5.36 20.12
N ASN A 5 -0.57 -6.45 19.92
CA ASN A 5 0.40 -6.53 18.83
C ASN A 5 -0.30 -6.67 17.47
N SER A 6 -1.38 -7.44 17.39
CA SER A 6 -2.17 -7.56 16.16
C SER A 6 -2.85 -6.23 15.79
N ASN A 7 -3.37 -5.48 16.77
CA ASN A 7 -3.97 -4.16 16.52
C ASN A 7 -2.93 -3.13 16.03
N ILE A 8 -1.70 -3.17 16.56
CA ILE A 8 -0.61 -2.30 16.10
C ILE A 8 -0.21 -2.66 14.67
N GLN A 9 -0.06 -3.95 14.35
CA GLN A 9 0.25 -4.41 13.00
C GLN A 9 -0.82 -3.98 11.98
N ILE A 10 -2.10 -4.19 12.31
CA ILE A 10 -3.23 -3.76 11.47
C ILE A 10 -3.16 -2.25 11.22
N LYS A 11 -2.96 -1.48 12.29
CA LYS A 11 -2.86 -0.01 12.18
C LYS A 11 -1.70 0.40 11.27
N ASP A 12 -0.54 -0.21 11.42
CA ASP A 12 0.64 0.13 10.63
C ASP A 12 0.45 -0.20 9.14
N MET A 13 -0.20 -1.32 8.83
CA MET A 13 -0.56 -1.67 7.46
C MET A 13 -1.60 -0.70 6.87
N GLN A 14 -2.63 -0.33 7.65
CA GLN A 14 -3.62 0.67 7.25
C GLN A 14 -3.00 2.04 7.02
N ASP A 15 -2.07 2.47 7.89
CA ASP A 15 -1.37 3.74 7.76
C ASP A 15 -0.52 3.76 6.47
N ALA A 16 0.12 2.65 6.09
CA ALA A 16 0.86 2.53 4.83
C ALA A 16 -0.07 2.61 3.60
N ILE A 17 -1.21 1.91 3.60
CA ILE A 17 -2.21 2.01 2.53
C ILE A 17 -2.75 3.45 2.44
N SER A 18 -3.01 4.09 3.57
CA SER A 18 -3.56 5.45 3.64
C SER A 18 -2.63 6.50 3.02
N LYS A 19 -1.31 6.33 3.12
CA LYS A 19 -0.33 7.21 2.43
C LYS A 19 -0.53 7.20 0.92
N VAL A 20 -0.78 6.01 0.34
CA VAL A 20 -1.02 5.85 -1.10
C VAL A 20 -2.40 6.39 -1.49
N VAL A 21 -3.44 6.06 -0.71
CA VAL A 21 -4.81 6.54 -0.95
C VAL A 21 -4.90 8.06 -0.90
N THR A 22 -4.15 8.70 0.00
CA THR A 22 -4.17 10.16 0.18
C THR A 22 -3.82 10.92 -1.10
N ILE A 23 -2.85 10.42 -1.87
CA ILE A 23 -2.43 11.06 -3.12
C ILE A 23 -3.18 10.51 -4.36
N SER A 24 -4.05 9.52 -4.18
CA SER A 24 -4.82 8.93 -5.27
C SER A 24 -5.68 9.93 -6.06
N PRO A 25 -6.35 10.94 -5.47
CA PRO A 25 -7.15 11.89 -6.24
C PRO A 25 -6.28 12.75 -7.17
N GLU A 26 -5.05 13.08 -6.75
CA GLU A 26 -4.11 13.82 -7.59
C GLU A 26 -3.65 12.97 -8.78
N PHE A 27 -3.38 11.69 -8.57
CA PHE A 27 -3.03 10.78 -9.66
C PHE A 27 -4.19 10.58 -10.63
N LEU A 28 -5.40 10.30 -10.11
CA LEU A 28 -6.60 10.07 -10.93
C LEU A 28 -7.08 11.33 -11.66
N SER A 29 -6.71 12.52 -11.19
CA SER A 29 -6.94 13.79 -11.88
C SER A 29 -5.74 14.25 -12.73
N HIS A 30 -4.74 13.38 -12.95
CA HIS A 30 -3.54 13.64 -13.74
C HIS A 30 -2.65 14.80 -13.25
N LYS A 31 -2.74 15.15 -11.96
CA LYS A 31 -1.86 16.16 -11.33
C LYS A 31 -0.48 15.59 -10.98
N ILE A 32 -0.39 14.28 -10.73
CA ILE A 32 0.87 13.56 -10.60
C ILE A 32 0.95 12.43 -11.62
N SER A 33 2.17 12.11 -12.05
CA SER A 33 2.45 11.07 -13.03
C SER A 33 2.32 9.66 -12.46
N ALA A 34 2.16 8.66 -13.33
CA ALA A 34 2.21 7.25 -12.95
C ALA A 34 3.57 6.87 -12.32
N THR A 35 4.67 7.51 -12.74
CA THR A 35 5.99 7.35 -12.12
C THR A 35 6.00 7.82 -10.66
N GLN A 36 5.46 9.01 -10.39
CA GLN A 36 5.35 9.52 -9.01
C GLN A 36 4.46 8.62 -8.16
N MET A 37 3.33 8.16 -8.71
CA MET A 37 2.43 7.25 -8.01
C MET A 37 3.09 5.90 -7.70
N ALA A 38 3.81 5.30 -8.66
CA ALA A 38 4.52 4.04 -8.49
C ALA A 38 5.60 4.13 -7.41
N HIS A 39 6.36 5.23 -7.38
CA HIS A 39 7.32 5.46 -6.30
C HIS A 39 6.65 5.57 -4.94
N ALA A 40 5.51 6.28 -4.84
CA ALA A 40 4.77 6.40 -3.59
C ALA A 40 4.21 5.06 -3.09
N MET A 41 3.73 4.19 -4.00
CA MET A 41 3.31 2.82 -3.66
C MET A 41 4.45 2.03 -3.02
N ILE A 42 5.62 1.99 -3.67
CA ILE A 42 6.78 1.24 -3.19
C ILE A 42 7.27 1.81 -1.87
N GLN A 43 7.44 3.13 -1.79
CA GLN A 43 7.94 3.78 -0.58
C GLN A 43 7.04 3.51 0.63
N ALA A 44 5.72 3.54 0.46
CA ALA A 44 4.80 3.23 1.55
C ALA A 44 4.96 1.78 2.06
N VAL A 45 5.17 0.82 1.15
CA VAL A 45 5.40 -0.59 1.51
C VAL A 45 6.76 -0.78 2.17
N GLU A 46 7.83 -0.20 1.61
CA GLU A 46 9.19 -0.27 2.18
C GLU A 46 9.25 0.35 3.59
N GLU A 47 8.57 1.46 3.82
CA GLU A 47 8.47 2.08 5.14
C GLU A 47 7.75 1.18 6.15
N TYR A 48 6.67 0.52 5.73
CA TYR A 48 5.99 -0.49 6.55
C TYR A 48 6.91 -1.68 6.85
N GLU A 49 7.53 -2.28 5.84
CA GLU A 49 8.40 -3.47 6.01
C GLU A 49 9.57 -3.17 6.94
N LYS A 50 10.17 -1.98 6.81
CA LYS A 50 11.24 -1.54 7.70
C LYS A 50 10.76 -1.46 9.15
N LYS A 51 9.58 -0.88 9.39
CA LYS A 51 8.99 -0.80 10.73
C LYS A 51 8.63 -2.19 11.27
N ALA A 52 7.93 -3.01 10.49
CA ALA A 52 7.52 -4.35 10.86
C ALA A 52 8.71 -5.26 11.20
N LYS A 53 9.84 -5.08 10.51
CA LYS A 53 11.09 -5.80 10.80
C LYS A 53 11.70 -5.40 12.16
N GLN A 54 11.61 -4.13 12.54
CA GLN A 54 12.09 -3.65 13.84
C GLN A 54 11.20 -4.15 14.98
N ASP A 55 9.90 -4.25 14.73
CA ASP A 55 8.89 -4.64 15.72
C ASP A 55 8.64 -6.16 15.78
N GLY A 56 9.28 -6.93 14.90
CA GLY A 56 9.09 -8.39 14.81
C GLY A 56 7.71 -8.82 14.30
N SER A 57 7.03 -7.96 13.54
CA SER A 57 5.65 -8.10 13.08
C SER A 57 5.52 -8.27 11.55
N LEU A 58 6.54 -8.83 10.89
CA LEU A 58 6.53 -9.06 9.44
C LEU A 58 5.44 -10.05 8.99
N TYR A 59 5.09 -11.02 9.83
CA TYR A 59 4.09 -12.04 9.51
C TYR A 59 2.73 -11.67 10.09
N PRO A 60 1.63 -11.81 9.32
CA PRO A 60 0.30 -11.42 9.76
C PRO A 60 -0.14 -12.27 10.97
N GLN A 61 -0.69 -11.60 11.98
CA GLN A 61 -1.15 -12.24 13.22
C GLN A 61 -2.68 -12.43 13.27
N SER A 62 -3.39 -11.96 12.26
CA SER A 62 -4.84 -12.08 12.11
C SER A 62 -5.23 -12.18 10.62
N SER A 63 -6.46 -12.60 10.35
CA SER A 63 -7.02 -12.61 8.98
C SER A 63 -7.09 -11.19 8.39
N GLU A 64 -7.39 -10.18 9.20
CA GLU A 64 -7.39 -8.78 8.77
C GLU A 64 -5.99 -8.33 8.35
N ALA A 65 -4.96 -8.69 9.11
CA ALA A 65 -3.58 -8.40 8.74
C ALA A 65 -3.15 -9.13 7.45
N GLU A 66 -3.66 -10.33 7.22
CA GLU A 66 -3.40 -11.10 5.99
C GLU A 66 -4.03 -10.44 4.76
N GLU A 67 -5.26 -9.94 4.88
CA GLU A 67 -5.92 -9.16 3.83
C GLU A 67 -5.19 -7.85 3.52
N LEU A 68 -4.76 -7.12 4.56
CA LEU A 68 -4.01 -5.88 4.39
C LEU A 68 -2.62 -6.13 3.77
N LEU A 69 -1.95 -7.21 4.17
CA LEU A 69 -0.67 -7.61 3.58
C LEU A 69 -0.81 -7.93 2.10
N ALA A 70 -1.91 -8.58 1.68
CA ALA A 70 -2.18 -8.81 0.26
C ALA A 70 -2.30 -7.48 -0.52
N ILE A 71 -2.92 -6.46 0.07
CA ILE A 71 -3.01 -5.13 -0.56
C ILE A 71 -1.63 -4.46 -0.66
N LEU A 72 -0.81 -4.54 0.38
CA LEU A 72 0.56 -4.05 0.34
C LEU A 72 1.40 -4.77 -0.74
N ALA A 73 1.21 -6.08 -0.89
CA ALA A 73 1.85 -6.85 -1.95
C ALA A 73 1.41 -6.38 -3.35
N GLU A 74 0.12 -6.08 -3.55
CA GLU A 74 -0.36 -5.53 -4.83
C GLU A 74 0.17 -4.12 -5.12
N LEU A 75 0.29 -3.26 -4.11
CA LEU A 75 0.90 -1.94 -4.26
C LEU A 75 2.37 -2.07 -4.67
N ASN A 76 3.13 -2.94 -4.01
CA ASN A 76 4.54 -3.18 -4.35
C ASN A 76 4.68 -3.81 -5.75
N GLY A 77 3.85 -4.82 -6.07
CA GLY A 77 3.86 -5.49 -7.37
C GLY A 77 3.51 -4.57 -8.52
N CYS A 78 2.47 -3.73 -8.36
CA CYS A 78 2.06 -2.77 -9.37
C CYS A 78 3.10 -1.66 -9.56
N GLY A 79 3.59 -1.06 -8.46
CA GLY A 79 4.60 -0.01 -8.51
C GLY A 79 5.91 -0.49 -9.14
N SER A 80 6.45 -1.63 -8.67
CA SER A 80 7.68 -2.21 -9.21
C SER A 80 7.50 -2.78 -10.61
N GLY A 81 6.28 -3.22 -10.96
CA GLY A 81 5.92 -3.61 -12.32
C GLY A 81 6.02 -2.44 -13.28
N PHE A 82 5.45 -1.29 -12.91
CA PHE A 82 5.46 -0.09 -13.72
C PHE A 82 6.88 0.46 -13.92
N LEU A 83 7.67 0.55 -12.84
CA LEU A 83 9.06 1.04 -12.92
C LEU A 83 10.00 0.11 -13.69
N ALA A 84 9.61 -1.15 -13.90
CA ALA A 84 10.35 -2.13 -14.69
C ALA A 84 9.76 -2.31 -16.11
N ASP A 85 8.90 -1.39 -16.56
CA ASP A 85 8.21 -1.44 -17.86
C ASP A 85 7.39 -2.74 -18.10
N ARG A 86 6.94 -3.39 -17.02
CA ARG A 86 6.10 -4.61 -17.08
C ARG A 86 4.60 -4.29 -17.08
N CYS A 87 4.20 -3.09 -16.69
CA CYS A 87 2.82 -2.61 -16.79
C CYS A 87 2.77 -1.11 -17.11
N ASP A 88 1.61 -0.65 -17.59
CA ASP A 88 1.41 0.73 -18.04
C ASP A 88 0.72 1.62 -16.99
N ALA A 89 0.59 2.91 -17.29
CA ALA A 89 -0.10 3.87 -16.43
C ALA A 89 -1.57 3.50 -16.17
N ALA A 90 -2.22 2.79 -17.10
CA ALA A 90 -3.59 2.33 -16.93
C ALA A 90 -3.69 1.19 -15.89
N CYS A 91 -2.68 0.33 -15.80
CA CYS A 91 -2.56 -0.66 -14.74
C CYS A 91 -2.46 0.01 -13.37
N VAL A 92 -1.59 1.02 -13.23
CA VAL A 92 -1.45 1.82 -11.99
C VAL A 92 -2.79 2.48 -11.62
N ALA A 93 -3.49 3.07 -12.59
CA ALA A 93 -4.82 3.67 -12.39
C ALA A 93 -5.85 2.67 -11.84
N ARG A 94 -5.96 1.48 -12.45
CA ARG A 94 -6.90 0.44 -11.99
C ARG A 94 -6.61 -0.03 -10.56
N THR A 95 -5.33 -0.26 -10.24
CA THR A 95 -4.92 -0.64 -8.89
C THR A 95 -5.30 0.43 -7.88
N ILE A 96 -5.02 1.70 -8.19
CA ILE A 96 -5.34 2.81 -7.29
C ILE A 96 -6.83 3.03 -7.12
N THR A 97 -7.61 2.95 -8.20
CA THR A 97 -9.07 3.01 -8.09
C THR A 97 -9.61 1.89 -7.19
N TYR A 98 -9.12 0.66 -7.35
CA TYR A 98 -9.50 -0.46 -6.50
C TYR A 98 -9.14 -0.21 -5.02
N VAL A 99 -7.91 0.17 -4.73
CA VAL A 99 -7.44 0.40 -3.36
C VAL A 99 -8.16 1.58 -2.70
N ALA A 100 -8.34 2.71 -3.39
CA ALA A 100 -9.03 3.88 -2.86
C ALA A 100 -10.52 3.61 -2.58
N ASN A 101 -11.18 2.78 -3.40
CA ASN A 101 -12.56 2.36 -3.14
C ASN A 101 -12.66 1.41 -1.95
N LYS A 102 -11.68 0.51 -1.78
CA LYS A 102 -11.65 -0.46 -0.69
C LYS A 102 -11.26 0.17 0.65
N TYR A 103 -10.39 1.18 0.64
CA TYR A 103 -9.88 1.88 1.82
C TYR A 103 -9.96 3.40 1.62
N PRO A 104 -11.16 4.01 1.69
CA PRO A 104 -11.29 5.44 1.52
C PRO A 104 -10.58 6.19 2.66
N ASN A 105 -9.95 7.32 2.34
CA ASN A 105 -9.49 8.27 3.37
C ASN A 105 -10.71 8.71 4.19
N LYS A 106 -10.68 8.46 5.50
CA LYS A 106 -11.72 8.89 6.45
C LYS A 106 -11.32 10.20 7.12
#